data_AF-A0A6V8K2X3-F1
#
_entry.id   AF-A0A6V8K2X3-F1
#
_cell.length_a   1.000
_cell.length_b   1.000
_cell.length_c   1.000
_cell.angle_alpha   90.00
_cell.angle_beta   90.00
_cell.angle_gamma   90.00
#
_symmetry.space_group_name_H-M   'P 1'
#
loop_
_entity.id
_entity.type
_entity.pdbx_description
1 polymer ?
#
loop_
_entity_poly.entity_id
_entity_poly.type
_entity_poly.pdbx_seq_one_letter_code
_entity_poly.pdbx_strand_id
1 'polypeptide(L)'
;MANQWQRAVMVPSWIRWLPCSFAYLTVVPDQHGFSRKAWSMLPWDKAVWCDPGSVDDWVAQAQSHHPRREADHAELQAREHYDRVVRVRAARVELFTEMCRRRGLPVPHTLEELLSCLVGFGLFEMDGEWLTPRLEQNPIEVLPLAGNEIVDEERAQQDDRTVLVAITVRALAERTRPRWRRRQVTTDLRAFAAALRMPEGEVRRSLARLVEVAGVHVHPRRSPLATGCASRSRGRRSPAGFPSTTCPRPSTRSDARPGSPRPRRLGGVTKRLTARVAIGLALAAAVLTGCSSEGADTNCGLDQCTVTFDRGVEAQASVLGVDAKLVSAEGDRVTLEVAGEQLSLTVGQGGTEVAGMNVTLESVTDSNVVVKIARA
;
A
#
# COMPACT_ATOMS: atom_id res chain seq x y z
N MET A 1 -7.63 -24.32 31.37
CA MET A 1 -8.31 -23.25 30.61
C MET A 1 -7.80 -23.34 29.19
N ALA A 2 -8.68 -23.45 28.18
CA ALA A 2 -8.24 -23.45 26.79
C ALA A 2 -7.78 -22.02 26.44
N ASN A 3 -6.52 -21.86 26.03
CA ASN A 3 -6.03 -20.56 25.60
C ASN A 3 -6.80 -20.14 24.34
N GLN A 4 -7.44 -18.99 24.38
CA GLN A 4 -8.15 -18.44 23.23
C GLN A 4 -7.11 -17.89 22.25
N TRP A 5 -6.89 -18.60 21.14
CA TRP A 5 -6.03 -18.14 20.07
C TRP A 5 -6.56 -16.81 19.50
N GLN A 6 -5.66 -15.84 19.38
CA GLN A 6 -5.95 -14.49 18.90
C GLN A 6 -4.87 -14.01 17.94
N ARG A 7 -5.19 -13.01 17.11
CA ARG A 7 -4.15 -12.33 16.32
C ARG A 7 -3.42 -11.33 17.21
N ALA A 8 -2.09 -11.38 17.17
CA ALA A 8 -1.24 -10.37 17.78
C ALA A 8 -1.53 -9.00 17.18
N VAL A 9 -1.46 -7.96 18.01
CA VAL A 9 -1.49 -6.57 17.50
C VAL A 9 -0.24 -6.35 16.67
N MET A 10 -0.42 -5.87 15.44
CA MET A 10 0.68 -5.69 14.51
C MET A 10 0.47 -4.41 13.70
N VAL A 11 1.56 -3.68 13.48
CA VAL A 11 1.56 -2.57 12.52
C VAL A 11 1.35 -3.13 11.12
N PRO A 12 0.34 -2.69 10.34
CA PRO A 12 0.04 -3.26 9.02
C PRO A 12 1.22 -3.29 8.04
N SER A 13 2.19 -2.39 8.19
CA SER A 13 3.39 -2.31 7.34
C SER A 13 4.23 -3.58 7.36
N TRP A 14 4.22 -4.36 8.43
CA TRP A 14 4.92 -5.66 8.51
C TRP A 14 4.50 -6.65 7.40
N ILE A 15 3.27 -6.53 6.90
CA ILE A 15 2.74 -7.37 5.80
C ILE A 15 3.49 -7.13 4.50
N ARG A 16 4.28 -6.06 4.36
CA ARG A 16 5.12 -5.79 3.17
C ARG A 16 6.52 -6.40 3.25
N TRP A 17 6.99 -6.74 4.44
CA TRP A 17 8.37 -7.20 4.68
C TRP A 17 8.50 -8.72 4.88
N LEU A 18 7.61 -9.31 5.66
CA LEU A 18 7.78 -10.67 6.18
C LEU A 18 7.39 -11.81 5.21
N PRO A 19 8.03 -12.99 5.25
CA PRO A 19 7.60 -14.11 4.42
C PRO A 19 6.12 -14.46 4.64
N CYS A 20 5.44 -15.06 3.66
CA CYS A 20 4.01 -15.36 3.80
C CYS A 20 3.68 -16.24 5.03
N SER A 21 4.60 -17.14 5.40
CA SER A 21 4.44 -18.08 6.51
C SER A 21 4.41 -17.34 7.85
N PHE A 22 4.88 -16.09 7.88
CA PHE A 22 4.73 -15.22 9.03
C PHE A 22 3.28 -15.10 9.51
N ALA A 23 2.29 -15.25 8.62
CA ALA A 23 0.89 -15.30 9.00
C ALA A 23 0.61 -16.33 10.12
N TYR A 24 1.31 -17.47 10.13
CA TYR A 24 1.20 -18.47 11.19
C TYR A 24 1.68 -17.94 12.55
N LEU A 25 2.73 -17.10 12.56
CA LEU A 25 3.31 -16.52 13.77
C LEU A 25 2.53 -15.33 14.31
N THR A 26 1.55 -14.81 13.55
CA THR A 26 0.66 -13.76 14.04
C THR A 26 -0.47 -14.29 14.93
N VAL A 27 -0.72 -15.60 14.93
CA VAL A 27 -1.77 -16.21 15.74
C VAL A 27 -1.15 -16.74 17.02
N VAL A 28 -1.39 -16.02 18.12
CA VAL A 28 -0.77 -16.25 19.43
C VAL A 28 -1.83 -16.62 20.48
N PRO A 29 -1.50 -17.43 21.48
CA PRO A 29 -2.38 -17.69 22.62
C PRO A 29 -2.55 -16.46 23.53
N ASP A 30 -1.46 -15.71 23.72
CA ASP A 30 -1.36 -14.55 24.60
C ASP A 30 -0.38 -13.53 23.98
N GLN A 31 -0.65 -12.24 24.16
CA GLN A 31 0.22 -11.15 23.72
C GLN A 31 1.34 -10.84 24.74
N HIS A 32 1.19 -11.28 25.99
CA HIS A 32 2.15 -11.01 27.07
C HIS A 32 3.22 -12.10 27.23
N GLY A 33 3.10 -13.19 26.47
CA GLY A 33 4.05 -14.29 26.50
C GLY A 33 3.37 -15.65 26.48
N PHE A 34 3.92 -16.60 25.73
CA PHE A 34 3.42 -17.97 25.70
C PHE A 34 4.56 -18.97 25.47
N SER A 35 4.40 -20.20 25.94
CA SER A 35 5.38 -21.25 25.69
C SER A 35 5.45 -21.61 24.20
N ARG A 36 6.65 -21.79 23.65
CA ARG A 36 6.89 -22.26 22.27
C ARG A 36 6.13 -23.56 21.96
N LYS A 37 5.92 -24.43 22.97
CA LYS A 37 5.13 -25.66 22.84
C LYS A 37 3.67 -25.43 22.45
N ALA A 38 3.12 -24.24 22.71
CA ALA A 38 1.79 -23.86 22.25
C ALA A 38 1.69 -23.91 20.71
N TRP A 39 2.78 -23.62 20.01
CA TRP A 39 2.88 -23.72 18.54
C TRP A 39 3.39 -25.09 18.04
N SER A 40 3.28 -26.15 18.85
CA SER A 40 3.66 -27.50 18.42
C SER A 40 2.92 -27.99 17.16
N MET A 41 1.73 -27.45 16.88
CA MET A 41 0.93 -27.74 15.68
C MET A 41 1.35 -26.97 14.43
N LEU A 42 2.27 -26.00 14.53
CA LEU A 42 2.70 -25.24 13.36
C LEU A 42 3.59 -26.10 12.45
N PRO A 43 3.53 -25.88 11.13
CA PRO A 43 4.31 -26.65 10.17
C PRO A 43 5.73 -26.10 10.08
N TRP A 44 6.54 -26.36 11.11
CA TRP A 44 7.86 -25.76 11.33
C TRP A 44 8.86 -25.97 10.20
N ASP A 45 8.73 -27.09 9.48
CA ASP A 45 9.57 -27.53 8.38
C ASP A 45 9.19 -26.93 7.02
N LYS A 46 8.08 -26.18 6.92
CA LYS A 46 7.62 -25.63 5.65
C LYS A 46 8.41 -24.41 5.21
N ALA A 47 8.50 -24.27 3.89
CA ALA A 47 9.09 -23.11 3.24
C ALA A 47 8.42 -21.82 3.70
N VAL A 48 9.23 -20.80 4.02
CA VAL A 48 8.70 -19.53 4.53
C VAL A 48 8.10 -18.64 3.45
N TRP A 49 8.61 -18.79 2.23
CA TRP A 49 8.19 -18.03 1.07
C TRP A 49 7.18 -18.83 0.26
N CYS A 50 5.93 -18.39 0.25
CA CYS A 50 4.86 -19.04 -0.50
C CYS A 50 5.14 -18.87 -1.98
N ASP A 51 4.96 -19.95 -2.73
CA ASP A 51 4.82 -19.87 -4.17
C ASP A 51 3.47 -19.18 -4.48
N PRO A 52 3.42 -18.17 -5.36
CA PRO A 52 2.15 -17.64 -5.86
C PRO A 52 1.31 -18.68 -6.61
N GLY A 53 1.88 -19.84 -6.97
CA GLY A 53 1.23 -20.88 -7.76
C GLY A 53 1.58 -20.74 -9.24
N SER A 54 0.94 -21.50 -10.11
CA SER A 54 1.19 -21.40 -11.55
C SER A 54 0.42 -20.21 -12.16
N VAL A 55 0.96 -19.62 -13.24
CA VAL A 55 0.23 -18.58 -13.99
C VAL A 55 -1.09 -19.12 -14.55
N ASP A 56 -1.16 -20.40 -14.88
CA ASP A 56 -2.37 -21.03 -15.43
C ASP A 56 -3.49 -21.12 -14.39
N ASP A 57 -3.17 -21.35 -13.11
CA ASP A 57 -4.15 -21.31 -12.01
C ASP A 57 -4.76 -19.91 -11.86
N TRP A 58 -3.93 -18.86 -12.01
CA TRP A 58 -4.38 -17.47 -11.94
C TRP A 58 -5.28 -17.11 -13.12
N VAL A 59 -4.90 -17.52 -14.33
CA VAL A 59 -5.72 -17.33 -15.54
C VAL A 59 -7.05 -18.07 -15.41
N ALA A 60 -7.03 -19.32 -14.97
CA ALA A 60 -8.23 -20.12 -14.77
C ALA A 60 -9.17 -19.48 -13.72
N GLN A 61 -8.61 -19.00 -12.61
CA GLN A 61 -9.37 -18.29 -11.58
C GLN A 61 -9.99 -17.00 -12.14
N ALA A 62 -9.23 -16.18 -12.85
CA ALA A 62 -9.75 -14.95 -13.45
C ALA A 62 -10.87 -15.25 -14.45
N GLN A 63 -10.67 -16.19 -15.38
CA GLN A 63 -11.68 -16.57 -16.37
C GLN A 63 -12.96 -17.10 -15.73
N SER A 64 -12.89 -17.76 -14.56
CA SER A 64 -14.07 -18.26 -13.84
C SER A 64 -15.02 -17.16 -13.36
N HIS A 65 -14.51 -15.93 -13.17
CA HIS A 65 -15.27 -14.79 -12.68
C HIS A 65 -15.81 -13.88 -13.79
N HIS A 66 -15.38 -14.08 -15.04
CA HIS A 66 -15.73 -13.21 -16.16
C HIS A 66 -16.64 -13.90 -17.20
N PRO A 67 -17.58 -13.17 -17.82
CA PRO A 67 -18.32 -13.69 -18.97
C PRO A 67 -17.38 -14.07 -20.12
N ARG A 68 -17.73 -15.10 -20.90
CA ARG A 68 -16.89 -15.61 -22.01
C ARG A 68 -16.38 -14.53 -22.99
N ARG A 69 -17.13 -13.44 -23.20
CA ARG A 69 -16.73 -12.36 -24.11
C ARG A 69 -15.58 -11.49 -23.58
N GLU A 70 -15.27 -11.59 -22.30
CA GLU A 70 -14.19 -10.86 -21.62
C GLU A 70 -13.03 -11.78 -21.22
N ALA A 71 -13.07 -13.06 -21.61
CA ALA A 71 -12.10 -14.06 -21.16
C ALA A 71 -10.66 -13.71 -21.56
N ASP A 72 -10.45 -13.25 -22.80
CA ASP A 72 -9.12 -12.87 -23.29
C ASP A 72 -8.55 -11.66 -22.53
N HIS A 73 -9.41 -10.69 -22.21
CA HIS A 73 -9.01 -9.52 -21.42
C HIS A 73 -8.71 -9.89 -19.96
N ALA A 74 -9.54 -10.77 -19.37
CA ALA A 74 -9.32 -11.29 -18.02
C ALA A 74 -8.02 -12.11 -17.93
N GLU A 75 -7.71 -12.89 -18.97
CA GLU A 75 -6.44 -13.62 -19.06
C GLU A 75 -5.24 -12.67 -19.12
N LEU A 76 -5.26 -11.67 -20.02
CA LEU A 76 -4.17 -10.69 -20.11
C LEU A 76 -3.93 -10.01 -18.77
N GLN A 77 -5.00 -9.53 -18.12
CA GLN A 77 -4.90 -8.92 -16.79
C GLN A 77 -4.37 -9.90 -15.73
N ALA A 78 -4.77 -11.17 -15.77
CA ALA A 78 -4.29 -12.18 -14.83
C ALA A 78 -2.79 -12.43 -14.97
N ARG A 79 -2.30 -12.51 -16.21
CA ARG A 79 -0.86 -12.67 -16.51
C ARG A 79 -0.05 -11.46 -16.06
N GLU A 80 -0.48 -10.25 -16.42
CA GLU A 80 0.17 -9.02 -15.97
C GLU A 80 0.18 -8.89 -14.44
N HIS A 81 -0.90 -9.32 -13.78
CA HIS A 81 -1.01 -9.33 -12.33
C HIS A 81 -0.08 -10.37 -11.71
N TYR A 82 -0.02 -11.58 -12.27
CA TYR A 82 0.89 -12.64 -11.86
C TYR A 82 2.35 -12.19 -11.96
N ASP A 83 2.77 -11.64 -13.11
CA ASP A 83 4.13 -11.15 -13.32
C ASP A 83 4.50 -10.07 -12.29
N ARG A 84 3.56 -9.15 -12.01
CA ARG A 84 3.74 -8.13 -10.97
C ARG A 84 3.95 -8.76 -9.60
N VAL A 85 3.14 -9.76 -9.23
CA VAL A 85 3.23 -10.44 -7.92
C VAL A 85 4.53 -11.20 -7.78
N VAL A 86 4.98 -11.90 -8.83
CA VAL A 86 6.27 -12.59 -8.86
C VAL A 86 7.43 -11.60 -8.69
N ARG A 87 7.43 -10.48 -9.42
CA ARG A 87 8.45 -9.42 -9.28
C ARG A 87 8.49 -8.83 -7.88
N VAL A 88 7.33 -8.44 -7.33
CA VAL A 88 7.24 -7.88 -5.96
C VAL A 88 7.71 -8.89 -4.93
N ARG A 89 7.36 -10.17 -5.09
CA ARG A 89 7.84 -11.24 -4.21
C ARG A 89 9.35 -11.36 -4.27
N ALA A 90 9.95 -11.40 -5.45
CA ALA A 90 11.39 -11.57 -5.60
C ALA A 90 12.15 -10.40 -4.95
N ALA A 91 11.75 -9.15 -5.22
CA ALA A 91 12.33 -7.96 -4.59
C ALA A 91 12.23 -8.01 -3.05
N ARG A 92 11.11 -8.50 -2.52
CA ARG A 92 10.93 -8.67 -1.06
C ARG A 92 11.84 -9.75 -0.48
N VAL A 93 12.02 -10.87 -1.18
CA VAL A 93 12.93 -11.95 -0.76
C VAL A 93 14.37 -11.43 -0.70
N GLU A 94 14.81 -10.71 -1.74
CA GLU A 94 16.13 -10.10 -1.80
C GLU A 94 16.36 -9.10 -0.67
N LEU A 95 15.41 -8.18 -0.48
CA LEU A 95 15.50 -7.18 0.56
C LEU A 95 15.48 -7.79 1.97
N PHE A 96 14.66 -8.82 2.20
CA PHE A 96 14.67 -9.54 3.46
C PHE A 96 16.00 -10.28 3.71
N THR A 97 16.53 -10.92 2.67
CA THR A 97 17.85 -11.57 2.68
C THR A 97 18.96 -10.57 3.01
N GLU A 98 18.92 -9.40 2.39
CA GLU A 98 19.83 -8.28 2.64
C GLU A 98 19.77 -7.85 4.12
N MET A 99 18.57 -7.69 4.68
CA MET A 99 18.38 -7.36 6.10
C MET A 99 18.94 -8.42 7.05
N CYS A 100 18.70 -9.71 6.78
CA CYS A 100 19.30 -10.81 7.55
C CYS A 100 20.82 -10.70 7.57
N ARG A 101 21.42 -10.55 6.39
CA ARG A 101 22.88 -10.44 6.25
C ARG A 101 23.45 -9.21 6.95
N ARG A 102 22.79 -8.04 6.89
CA ARG A 102 23.21 -6.83 7.64
C ARG A 102 23.22 -7.04 9.15
N ARG A 103 22.37 -7.95 9.65
CA ARG A 103 22.29 -8.30 11.07
C ARG A 103 23.14 -9.51 11.45
N GLY A 104 23.87 -10.11 10.49
CA GLY A 104 24.64 -11.33 10.71
C GLY A 104 23.75 -12.56 10.99
N LEU A 105 22.51 -12.56 10.51
CA LEU A 105 21.55 -13.65 10.67
C LEU A 105 21.51 -14.50 9.40
N PRO A 106 21.31 -15.83 9.51
CA PRO A 106 21.07 -16.68 8.34
C PRO A 106 19.74 -16.32 7.67
N VAL A 107 19.67 -16.50 6.36
CA VAL A 107 18.42 -16.33 5.59
C VAL A 107 17.49 -17.49 5.93
N PRO A 108 16.26 -17.22 6.38
CA PRO A 108 15.36 -18.30 6.73
C PRO A 108 14.76 -18.95 5.49
N HIS A 109 14.81 -20.28 5.47
CA HIS A 109 14.13 -21.14 4.51
C HIS A 109 12.94 -21.85 5.18
N THR A 110 13.00 -22.11 6.48
CA THR A 110 11.94 -22.77 7.26
C THR A 110 11.29 -21.84 8.32
N LEU A 111 10.09 -22.19 8.79
CA LEU A 111 9.37 -21.38 9.77
C LEU A 111 10.14 -21.29 11.11
N GLU A 112 10.89 -22.32 11.46
CA GLU A 112 11.79 -22.30 12.63
C GLU A 112 12.91 -21.28 12.46
N GLU A 113 13.61 -21.31 11.33
CA GLU A 113 14.66 -20.32 11.02
C GLU A 113 14.09 -18.91 10.95
N LEU A 114 12.87 -18.76 10.43
CA LEU A 114 12.19 -17.47 10.41
C LEU A 114 11.96 -16.97 11.83
N LEU A 115 11.44 -17.80 12.74
CA LEU A 115 11.26 -17.39 14.13
C LEU A 115 12.59 -16.94 14.75
N SER A 116 13.67 -17.69 14.55
CA SER A 116 15.01 -17.28 15.00
C SER A 116 15.45 -15.94 14.42
N CYS A 117 15.20 -15.71 13.13
CA CYS A 117 15.49 -14.43 12.47
C CYS A 117 14.66 -13.28 13.07
N LEU A 118 13.37 -13.51 13.34
CA LEU A 118 12.48 -12.50 13.92
C LEU A 118 12.84 -12.17 15.36
N VAL A 119 13.33 -13.15 16.13
CA VAL A 119 13.94 -12.91 17.45
C VAL A 119 15.21 -12.06 17.29
N GLY A 120 16.05 -12.35 16.30
CA GLY A 120 17.24 -11.56 15.99
C GLY A 120 16.94 -10.12 15.56
N PHE A 121 15.79 -9.88 14.94
CA PHE A 121 15.28 -8.52 14.69
C PHE A 121 14.64 -7.87 15.91
N GLY A 122 14.26 -8.62 16.95
CA GLY A 122 13.56 -8.09 18.13
C GLY A 122 12.04 -8.02 17.98
N LEU A 123 11.47 -8.70 16.99
CA LEU A 123 10.01 -8.83 16.80
C LEU A 123 9.39 -9.93 17.66
N PHE A 124 10.23 -10.81 18.16
CA PHE A 124 9.89 -11.74 19.23
C PHE A 124 10.99 -11.65 20.27
N GLU A 125 10.59 -11.68 21.53
CA GLU A 125 11.50 -11.83 22.65
C GLU A 125 11.38 -13.27 23.14
N MET A 126 12.52 -13.92 23.41
CA MET A 126 12.56 -15.31 23.82
C MET A 126 13.30 -15.42 25.16
N ASP A 127 12.58 -15.91 26.19
CA ASP A 127 13.11 -16.16 27.53
C ASP A 127 12.93 -17.64 27.89
N GLY A 128 13.98 -18.44 27.64
CA GLY A 128 13.91 -19.89 27.72
C GLY A 128 12.92 -20.48 26.70
N GLU A 129 11.85 -21.11 27.20
CA GLU A 129 10.78 -21.65 26.35
C GLU A 129 9.65 -20.65 26.08
N TRP A 130 9.69 -19.44 26.66
CA TRP A 130 8.64 -18.44 26.52
C TRP A 130 8.94 -17.46 25.38
N LEU A 131 7.91 -17.13 24.61
CA LEU A 131 7.94 -16.21 23.48
C LEU A 131 6.97 -15.07 23.72
N THR A 132 7.44 -13.83 23.54
CA THR A 132 6.61 -12.63 23.62
C THR A 132 6.64 -11.90 22.28
N PRO A 133 5.48 -11.75 21.59
CA PRO A 133 5.43 -11.01 20.33
C PRO A 133 5.62 -9.51 20.59
N ARG A 134 6.39 -8.86 19.72
CA ARG A 134 6.66 -7.41 19.72
C ARG A 134 6.29 -6.77 18.38
N LEU A 135 5.19 -7.25 17.78
CA LEU A 135 4.76 -6.89 16.42
C LEU A 135 4.15 -5.49 16.31
N GLU A 136 3.92 -4.83 17.45
CA GLU A 136 3.51 -3.43 17.57
C GLU A 136 4.63 -2.44 17.23
N GLN A 137 5.89 -2.88 17.18
CA GLN A 137 7.01 -2.01 16.85
C GLN A 137 6.96 -1.57 15.38
N ASN A 138 7.41 -0.35 15.10
CA ASN A 138 7.48 0.17 13.75
C ASN A 138 8.65 -0.48 12.99
N PRO A 139 8.45 -1.08 11.80
CA PRO A 139 9.53 -1.72 11.06
C PRO A 139 10.74 -0.82 10.80
N ILE A 140 10.53 0.50 10.63
CA ILE A 140 11.63 1.46 10.42
C ILE A 140 12.59 1.50 11.63
N GLU A 141 12.07 1.31 12.84
CA GLU A 141 12.85 1.40 14.08
C GLU A 141 13.62 0.11 14.39
N VAL A 142 13.23 -1.00 13.76
CA VAL A 142 13.66 -2.35 14.15
C VAL A 142 14.47 -3.03 13.06
N LEU A 143 14.10 -2.83 11.80
CA LEU A 143 14.76 -3.44 10.66
C LEU A 143 16.06 -2.69 10.32
N PRO A 144 17.11 -3.41 9.87
CA PRO A 144 18.36 -2.81 9.45
C PRO A 144 18.25 -2.21 8.04
N LEU A 145 17.32 -1.26 7.86
CA LEU A 145 17.07 -0.56 6.59
C LEU A 145 18.17 0.47 6.32
N ALA A 146 18.55 0.61 5.06
CA ALA A 146 19.44 1.66 4.57
C ALA A 146 18.68 2.99 4.39
N GLY A 147 19.40 4.10 4.24
CA GLY A 147 18.79 5.44 4.23
C GLY A 147 17.69 5.63 3.18
N ASN A 148 17.88 5.16 1.95
CA ASN A 148 16.86 5.21 0.91
C ASN A 148 15.68 4.27 1.20
N GLU A 149 15.95 3.06 1.71
CA GLU A 149 14.92 2.08 2.08
C GLU A 149 14.02 2.60 3.21
N ILE A 150 14.56 3.38 4.14
CA ILE A 150 13.79 4.07 5.19
C ILE A 150 12.82 5.08 4.56
N VAL A 151 13.31 5.92 3.65
CA VAL A 151 12.48 6.95 2.99
C VAL A 151 11.36 6.29 2.17
N ASP A 152 11.66 5.21 1.46
CA ASP A 152 10.68 4.47 0.68
C ASP A 152 9.64 3.79 1.58
N GLU A 153 10.06 3.22 2.71
CA GLU A 153 9.16 2.65 3.71
C GLU A 153 8.26 3.72 4.35
N GLU A 154 8.80 4.87 4.73
CA GLU A 154 8.02 6.00 5.25
C GLU A 154 6.95 6.45 4.26
N ARG A 155 7.33 6.58 2.99
CA ARG A 155 6.39 6.94 1.91
C ARG A 155 5.29 5.90 1.78
N ALA A 156 5.64 4.61 1.79
CA ALA A 156 4.69 3.51 1.68
C ALA A 156 3.74 3.45 2.89
N GLN A 157 4.24 3.63 4.12
CA GLN A 157 3.38 3.72 5.30
C GLN A 157 2.41 4.90 5.22
N GLN A 158 2.86 6.05 4.70
CA GLN A 158 2.01 7.22 4.50
C GLN A 158 0.94 6.97 3.42
N ASP A 159 1.25 6.18 2.39
CA ASP A 159 0.27 5.73 1.39
C ASP A 159 -0.77 4.77 1.98
N ASP A 160 -0.34 3.78 2.77
CA ASP A 160 -1.23 2.85 3.47
C ASP A 160 -2.23 3.59 4.38
N ARG A 161 -1.73 4.58 5.16
CA ARG A 161 -2.58 5.44 6.02
C ARG A 161 -3.58 6.26 5.19
N THR A 162 -3.17 6.74 4.02
CA THR A 162 -4.04 7.48 3.09
C THR A 162 -5.15 6.59 2.55
N VAL A 163 -4.85 5.33 2.21
CA VAL A 163 -5.85 4.34 1.80
C VAL A 163 -6.84 4.04 2.93
N LEU A 164 -6.38 3.84 4.16
CA LEU A 164 -7.26 3.62 5.32
C LEU A 164 -8.22 4.79 5.57
N VAL A 165 -7.72 6.03 5.44
CA VAL A 165 -8.55 7.24 5.47
C VAL A 165 -9.60 7.20 4.36
N ALA A 166 -9.22 6.90 3.12
CA ALA A 166 -10.15 6.83 1.99
C ALA A 166 -11.26 5.78 2.22
N ILE A 167 -10.91 4.60 2.72
CA ILE A 167 -11.87 3.53 3.07
C ILE A 167 -12.85 4.04 4.13
N THR A 168 -12.37 4.76 5.14
CA THR A 168 -13.21 5.27 6.24
C THR A 168 -14.11 6.42 5.78
N VAL A 169 -13.61 7.31 4.91
CA VAL A 169 -14.43 8.34 4.24
C VAL A 169 -15.55 7.67 3.45
N ARG A 170 -15.23 6.63 2.66
CA ARG A 170 -16.23 5.86 1.91
C ARG A 170 -17.26 5.24 2.85
N ALA A 171 -16.85 4.51 3.87
CA ALA A 171 -17.76 3.87 4.83
C ALA A 171 -18.70 4.88 5.50
N LEU A 172 -18.19 6.06 5.87
CA LEU A 172 -18.99 7.14 6.43
C LEU A 172 -19.99 7.71 5.40
N ALA A 173 -19.57 7.85 4.15
CA ALA A 173 -20.42 8.26 3.05
C ALA A 173 -21.56 7.25 2.83
N GLU A 174 -21.27 5.95 2.92
CA GLU A 174 -22.25 4.88 2.76
C GLU A 174 -23.29 4.85 3.89
N ARG A 175 -22.89 5.11 5.15
CA ARG A 175 -23.84 5.22 6.27
C ARG A 175 -24.77 6.42 6.17
N THR A 176 -24.32 7.49 5.51
CA THR A 176 -25.11 8.73 5.35
C THR A 176 -26.01 8.73 4.10
N ARG A 177 -26.05 7.61 3.35
CA ARG A 177 -26.84 7.38 2.11
C ARG A 177 -28.29 7.87 2.10
N PRO A 178 -29.08 7.82 3.19
CA PRO A 178 -30.47 8.32 3.15
C PRO A 178 -30.60 9.81 2.81
N ARG A 179 -29.51 10.60 2.90
CA ARG A 179 -29.49 12.06 2.69
C ARG A 179 -28.73 12.50 1.42
N TRP A 180 -28.40 11.57 0.52
CA TRP A 180 -27.50 11.77 -0.64
C TRP A 180 -28.02 12.62 -1.81
N ARG A 181 -28.67 13.75 -1.52
CA ARG A 181 -28.81 14.84 -2.51
C ARG A 181 -27.56 15.73 -2.58
N ARG A 182 -26.59 15.56 -1.69
CA ARG A 182 -25.33 16.33 -1.68
C ARG A 182 -24.16 15.38 -1.55
N ARG A 183 -23.17 15.47 -2.46
CA ARG A 183 -21.89 14.75 -2.46
C ARG A 183 -20.96 15.22 -1.34
N GLN A 184 -21.49 15.35 -0.13
CA GLN A 184 -20.80 15.96 1.01
C GLN A 184 -20.95 15.07 2.24
N VAL A 185 -19.82 14.74 2.83
CA VAL A 185 -19.74 14.02 4.10
C VAL A 185 -19.23 15.01 5.16
N THR A 186 -19.87 15.04 6.32
CA THR A 186 -19.43 15.87 7.45
C THR A 186 -19.18 14.98 8.64
N THR A 187 -18.01 15.13 9.26
CA THR A 187 -17.64 14.43 10.49
C THR A 187 -16.80 15.33 11.37
N ASP A 188 -16.79 15.02 12.66
CA ASP A 188 -15.80 15.54 13.60
C ASP A 188 -14.46 14.84 13.39
N LEU A 189 -13.35 15.59 13.43
CA LEU A 189 -12.01 15.06 13.18
C LEU A 189 -11.57 14.10 14.29
N ARG A 190 -11.89 14.41 15.55
CA ARG A 190 -11.51 13.57 16.69
C ARG A 190 -12.26 12.24 16.65
N ALA A 191 -13.56 12.26 16.34
CA ALA A 191 -14.34 11.04 16.13
C ALA A 191 -13.81 10.20 14.94
N PHE A 192 -13.41 10.87 13.86
CA PHE A 192 -12.83 10.21 12.69
C PHE A 192 -11.46 9.58 12.99
N ALA A 193 -10.61 10.29 13.74
CA ALA A 193 -9.31 9.82 14.22
C ALA A 193 -9.45 8.63 15.18
N ALA A 194 -10.40 8.69 16.11
CA ALA A 194 -10.71 7.59 17.02
C ALA A 194 -11.20 6.33 16.27
N ALA A 195 -12.00 6.49 15.21
CA ALA A 195 -12.46 5.38 14.38
C ALA A 195 -11.30 4.68 13.64
N LEU A 196 -10.28 5.44 13.24
CA LEU A 196 -9.06 4.95 12.60
C LEU A 196 -7.99 4.47 13.59
N ARG A 197 -8.15 4.78 14.89
CA ARG A 197 -7.10 4.62 15.92
C ARG A 197 -5.78 5.30 15.53
N MET A 198 -5.87 6.48 14.89
CA MET A 198 -4.71 7.28 14.48
C MET A 198 -4.70 8.64 15.18
N PRO A 199 -3.53 9.27 15.42
CA PRO A 199 -3.45 10.64 15.89
C PRO A 199 -4.12 11.63 14.92
N GLU A 200 -4.76 12.68 15.43
CA GLU A 200 -5.44 13.69 14.58
C GLU A 200 -4.51 14.35 13.56
N GLY A 201 -3.25 14.61 13.94
CA GLY A 201 -2.26 15.21 13.03
C GLY A 201 -1.95 14.33 11.82
N GLU A 202 -1.94 13.02 12.00
CA GLU A 202 -1.70 12.04 10.95
C GLU A 202 -2.90 11.87 10.02
N VAL A 203 -4.11 11.88 10.60
CA VAL A 203 -5.36 11.94 9.82
C VAL A 203 -5.39 13.17 8.94
N ARG A 204 -4.98 14.35 9.45
CA ARG A 204 -4.92 15.59 8.66
C ARG A 204 -3.94 15.48 7.48
N ARG A 205 -2.73 14.96 7.72
CA ARG A 205 -1.75 14.74 6.63
C ARG A 205 -2.28 13.77 5.57
N SER A 206 -2.87 12.67 6.00
CA SER A 206 -3.44 11.66 5.11
C SER A 206 -4.65 12.19 4.33
N LEU A 207 -5.50 13.01 4.94
CA LEU A 207 -6.59 13.73 4.25
C LEU A 207 -6.05 14.73 3.22
N ALA A 208 -4.99 15.47 3.54
CA ALA A 208 -4.36 16.38 2.59
C ALA A 208 -3.79 15.65 1.37
N ARG A 209 -3.13 14.50 1.58
CA ARG A 209 -2.66 13.64 0.48
C ARG A 209 -3.82 13.07 -0.34
N LEU A 210 -4.92 12.70 0.30
CA LEU A 210 -6.13 12.25 -0.41
C LEU A 210 -6.75 13.36 -1.28
N VAL A 211 -6.68 14.63 -0.84
CA VAL A 211 -7.11 15.77 -1.65
C VAL A 211 -6.29 15.87 -2.92
N GLU A 212 -4.97 15.73 -2.80
CA GLU A 212 -4.02 15.81 -3.92
C GLU A 212 -4.24 14.67 -4.92
N VAL A 213 -4.31 13.42 -4.46
CA VAL A 213 -4.31 12.27 -5.37
C VAL A 213 -5.69 11.91 -5.90
N ALA A 214 -6.76 12.18 -5.15
CA ALA A 214 -8.13 11.79 -5.52
C ALA A 214 -9.08 12.97 -5.76
N GLY A 215 -8.61 14.22 -5.67
CA GLY A 215 -9.43 15.42 -5.88
C GLY A 215 -10.54 15.60 -4.83
N VAL A 216 -10.37 15.03 -3.62
CA VAL A 216 -11.37 15.14 -2.54
C VAL A 216 -11.23 16.51 -1.87
N HIS A 217 -12.27 17.36 -1.92
CA HIS A 217 -12.22 18.65 -1.23
C HIS A 217 -12.55 18.51 0.27
N VAL A 218 -11.62 18.95 1.13
CA VAL A 218 -11.80 18.98 2.59
C VAL A 218 -11.95 20.44 3.05
N HIS A 219 -13.11 20.78 3.63
CA HIS A 219 -13.37 22.10 4.18
C HIS A 219 -13.34 22.04 5.72
N PRO A 220 -12.34 22.67 6.38
CA PRO A 220 -12.35 22.77 7.82
C PRO A 220 -13.49 23.70 8.25
N ARG A 221 -14.53 23.13 8.86
CA ARG A 221 -15.59 23.92 9.46
C ARG A 221 -15.09 24.36 10.83
N ARG A 222 -14.72 25.64 10.97
CA ARG A 222 -14.53 26.21 12.31
C ARG A 222 -15.85 26.02 13.04
N SER A 223 -15.86 25.23 14.10
CA SER A 223 -16.97 25.25 15.04
C SER A 223 -17.22 26.71 15.39
N PRO A 224 -18.46 27.22 15.29
CA PRO A 224 -18.76 28.51 15.86
C PRO A 224 -18.39 28.37 17.33
N LEU A 225 -17.23 28.91 17.69
CA LEU A 225 -16.80 29.03 19.06
C LEU A 225 -18.01 29.61 19.77
N ALA A 226 -18.42 28.96 20.85
CA ALA A 226 -19.43 29.45 21.76
C ALA A 226 -18.94 30.83 22.22
N THR A 227 -19.31 31.86 21.45
CA THR A 227 -19.03 33.25 21.75
C THR A 227 -19.67 33.46 23.10
N GLY A 228 -18.82 33.72 24.09
CA GLY A 228 -19.19 33.57 25.49
C GLY A 228 -20.53 34.23 25.80
N CYS A 229 -21.35 33.50 26.54
CA CYS A 229 -22.20 34.16 27.53
C CYS A 229 -21.26 34.99 28.41
N ALA A 230 -21.08 36.26 28.05
CA ALA A 230 -20.46 37.25 28.90
C ALA A 230 -21.27 37.26 30.21
N SER A 231 -20.69 36.65 31.24
CA SER A 231 -21.16 36.74 32.61
C SER A 231 -21.24 38.21 32.98
N ARG A 232 -22.46 38.75 32.96
CA ARG A 232 -22.78 40.09 33.44
C ARG A 232 -22.62 40.06 34.97
N SER A 233 -21.40 40.29 35.44
CA SER A 233 -21.11 40.54 36.84
C SER A 233 -21.72 41.89 37.24
N ARG A 234 -23.00 41.89 37.65
CA ARG A 234 -23.56 42.99 38.44
C ARG A 234 -23.17 42.76 39.89
N GLY A 235 -22.20 43.54 40.35
CA GLY A 235 -21.99 43.74 41.78
C GLY A 235 -23.20 44.45 42.41
N ARG A 236 -23.66 43.93 43.54
CA ARG A 236 -24.30 44.74 44.59
C ARG A 236 -24.06 44.07 45.94
N ARG A 237 -23.59 44.90 46.87
CA ARG A 237 -23.32 44.61 48.28
C ARG A 237 -24.61 44.20 49.02
N SER A 238 -24.45 43.36 50.04
CA SER A 238 -25.39 42.85 51.08
C SER A 238 -26.17 43.95 51.84
N PRO A 239 -27.02 43.68 52.88
CA PRO A 239 -27.41 42.41 53.54
C PRO A 239 -28.92 42.27 53.95
N ALA A 240 -29.22 41.13 54.60
CA ALA A 240 -30.30 40.84 55.56
C ALA A 240 -31.68 40.32 55.06
N GLY A 241 -32.09 39.18 55.66
CA GLY A 241 -33.47 38.97 56.12
C GLY A 241 -34.39 38.01 55.34
N PHE A 242 -34.43 36.73 55.77
CA PHE A 242 -35.64 35.90 55.96
C PHE A 242 -36.57 35.55 54.76
N PRO A 243 -37.51 34.57 54.89
CA PRO A 243 -37.46 33.35 54.09
C PRO A 243 -38.67 33.14 53.15
N SER A 244 -38.64 31.98 52.49
CA SER A 244 -39.74 31.25 51.85
C SER A 244 -40.35 31.85 50.58
N THR A 245 -40.54 30.99 49.57
CA THR A 245 -41.82 30.68 48.89
C THR A 245 -41.55 30.14 47.48
N THR A 246 -41.75 28.82 47.34
CA THR A 246 -42.40 28.13 46.21
C THR A 246 -42.04 28.52 44.77
N CYS A 247 -41.32 27.63 44.08
CA CYS A 247 -41.23 27.63 42.61
C CYS A 247 -42.49 27.00 41.99
N PRO A 248 -43.18 27.64 41.03
CA PRO A 248 -44.17 26.99 40.21
C PRO A 248 -43.54 26.32 38.98
N ARG A 249 -44.03 25.12 38.65
CA ARG A 249 -43.86 24.46 37.34
C ARG A 249 -44.54 25.29 36.24
N PRO A 250 -43.96 25.43 35.04
CA PRO A 250 -44.73 25.72 33.84
C PRO A 250 -45.17 24.43 33.15
N SER A 251 -46.46 24.41 32.88
CA SER A 251 -47.24 23.40 32.20
C SER A 251 -47.03 23.42 30.68
N THR A 252 -47.28 22.25 30.12
CA THR A 252 -47.65 22.00 28.72
C THR A 252 -48.79 22.91 28.25
N ARG A 253 -48.64 23.54 27.08
CA ARG A 253 -49.79 23.99 26.28
C ARG A 253 -49.49 23.93 24.78
N SER A 254 -50.16 22.99 24.13
CA SER A 254 -50.49 23.00 22.71
C SER A 254 -51.29 24.25 22.36
N ASP A 255 -51.04 24.85 21.20
CA ASP A 255 -52.12 25.38 20.39
C ASP A 255 -51.74 25.40 18.90
N ALA A 256 -52.73 24.98 18.12
CA ALA A 256 -52.70 24.75 16.69
C ALA A 256 -52.64 26.06 15.89
N ARG A 257 -52.11 25.98 14.67
CA ARG A 257 -52.46 26.91 13.58
C ARG A 257 -52.75 26.15 12.27
N PRO A 258 -53.71 26.65 11.46
CA PRO A 258 -54.23 25.95 10.29
C PRO A 258 -53.56 26.38 8.99
N GLY A 259 -53.59 25.47 8.00
CA GLY A 259 -53.87 25.77 6.59
C GLY A 259 -52.80 26.48 5.77
N SER A 260 -52.08 25.72 4.94
CA SER A 260 -51.64 26.21 3.63
C SER A 260 -51.57 25.06 2.60
N PRO A 261 -51.80 25.34 1.31
CA PRO A 261 -52.29 24.35 0.35
C PRO A 261 -51.15 23.62 -0.37
N ARG A 262 -51.41 22.34 -0.69
CA ARG A 262 -50.57 21.52 -1.59
C ARG A 262 -50.77 21.93 -3.06
N PRO A 263 -49.71 21.92 -3.87
CA PRO A 263 -49.85 21.65 -5.30
C PRO A 263 -49.46 20.21 -5.63
N ARG A 264 -50.37 19.50 -6.31
CA ARG A 264 -50.10 18.28 -7.11
C ARG A 264 -49.96 18.69 -8.58
N ARG A 265 -48.82 18.36 -9.22
CA ARG A 265 -48.65 18.03 -10.65
C ARG A 265 -47.44 17.09 -10.73
N LEU A 266 -47.53 15.80 -11.08
CA LEU A 266 -47.84 15.13 -12.36
C LEU A 266 -46.98 15.60 -13.54
N GLY A 267 -46.18 14.67 -14.06
CA GLY A 267 -45.67 14.67 -15.44
C GLY A 267 -44.15 14.80 -15.58
N GLY A 268 -43.47 13.68 -15.84
CA GLY A 268 -42.04 13.70 -16.21
C GLY A 268 -41.39 12.31 -16.20
N VAL A 269 -41.88 11.38 -17.02
CA VAL A 269 -41.14 10.15 -17.34
C VAL A 269 -40.05 10.51 -18.35
N THR A 270 -38.80 10.61 -17.91
CA THR A 270 -37.63 10.61 -18.80
C THR A 270 -36.84 9.33 -18.58
N LYS A 271 -37.02 8.39 -19.50
CA LYS A 271 -36.09 7.29 -19.74
C LYS A 271 -34.72 7.87 -20.13
N ARG A 272 -33.68 7.71 -19.30
CA ARG A 272 -32.25 7.69 -19.70
C ARG A 272 -31.51 6.80 -18.69
N LEU A 273 -31.30 5.54 -19.07
CA LEU A 273 -30.02 4.99 -19.53
C LEU A 273 -29.11 4.62 -18.36
N THR A 274 -29.11 3.31 -18.12
CA THR A 274 -28.02 2.48 -17.62
C THR A 274 -26.63 3.05 -17.94
N ALA A 275 -25.84 3.27 -16.89
CA ALA A 275 -24.38 3.25 -16.97
C ALA A 275 -23.85 2.68 -15.65
N ARG A 276 -23.67 1.35 -15.64
CA ARG A 276 -22.69 0.70 -14.77
C ARG A 276 -21.32 0.82 -15.46
N VAL A 277 -20.26 0.66 -14.66
CA VAL A 277 -18.89 0.26 -15.02
C VAL A 277 -17.81 1.35 -14.91
N ALA A 278 -16.71 0.90 -14.29
CA ALA A 278 -15.34 1.41 -14.25
C ALA A 278 -15.05 2.70 -13.47
N ILE A 279 -14.30 2.55 -12.36
CA ILE A 279 -12.94 3.08 -12.18
C ILE A 279 -12.47 2.54 -10.82
N GLY A 280 -11.54 1.60 -10.87
CA GLY A 280 -10.98 0.95 -9.69
C GLY A 280 -9.63 0.34 -10.03
N LEU A 281 -8.73 1.12 -10.65
CA LEU A 281 -7.36 0.70 -10.92
C LEU A 281 -6.50 1.91 -11.32
N ALA A 282 -6.12 2.75 -10.36
CA ALA A 282 -5.28 3.93 -10.68
C ALA A 282 -4.29 4.37 -9.58
N LEU A 283 -3.97 3.54 -8.58
CA LEU A 283 -3.19 4.02 -7.42
C LEU A 283 -2.12 3.05 -6.89
N ALA A 284 -1.56 2.20 -7.74
CA ALA A 284 -0.46 1.30 -7.38
C ALA A 284 0.66 1.30 -8.43
N ALA A 285 1.06 2.49 -8.90
CA ALA A 285 2.07 2.68 -9.96
C ALA A 285 3.33 3.46 -9.51
N ALA A 286 3.59 3.63 -8.20
CA ALA A 286 4.60 4.59 -7.74
C ALA A 286 5.88 4.00 -7.09
N VAL A 287 6.21 2.70 -7.25
CA VAL A 287 7.42 2.11 -6.61
C VAL A 287 8.28 1.25 -7.54
N LEU A 288 8.39 1.62 -8.83
CA LEU A 288 9.41 1.05 -9.72
C LEU A 288 10.12 2.19 -10.47
N THR A 289 10.87 3.02 -9.75
CA THR A 289 11.81 3.98 -10.35
C THR A 289 13.23 3.53 -10.07
N GLY A 290 13.70 2.58 -10.88
CA GLY A 290 15.11 2.18 -10.95
C GLY A 290 15.62 1.96 -12.37
N CYS A 291 14.75 2.00 -13.38
CA CYS A 291 15.13 2.05 -14.79
C CYS A 291 14.61 3.36 -15.34
N SER A 292 15.52 4.31 -15.53
CA SER A 292 15.25 5.50 -16.32
C SER A 292 15.70 5.18 -17.74
N SER A 293 14.77 5.22 -18.69
CA SER A 293 15.07 5.03 -20.10
C SER A 293 14.49 6.18 -20.93
N GLU A 294 15.27 6.67 -21.88
CA GLU A 294 14.87 7.68 -22.84
C GLU A 294 15.20 7.13 -24.23
N GLY A 295 14.18 6.93 -25.07
CA GLY A 295 14.32 6.23 -26.37
C GLY A 295 14.60 4.72 -26.26
N ALA A 296 14.29 4.10 -25.13
CA ALA A 296 14.47 2.65 -24.93
C ALA A 296 13.38 2.04 -24.02
N ASP A 297 13.01 0.79 -24.30
CA ASP A 297 12.14 -0.04 -23.45
C ASP A 297 13.01 -1.06 -22.69
N THR A 298 12.78 -1.22 -21.39
CA THR A 298 13.58 -2.08 -20.52
C THR A 298 12.71 -3.13 -19.84
N ASN A 299 13.03 -4.41 -20.04
CA ASN A 299 12.40 -5.53 -19.35
C ASN A 299 13.45 -6.29 -18.52
N CYS A 300 13.39 -6.09 -17.19
CA CYS A 300 14.36 -6.64 -16.25
C CYS A 300 13.81 -7.84 -15.45
N GLY A 301 14.59 -8.92 -15.43
CA GLY A 301 14.53 -10.02 -14.46
C GLY A 301 15.50 -9.79 -13.28
N LEU A 302 15.79 -10.84 -12.51
CA LEU A 302 16.62 -10.75 -11.29
C LEU A 302 18.12 -10.58 -11.58
N ASP A 303 18.60 -11.23 -12.64
CA ASP A 303 20.01 -11.35 -13.02
C ASP A 303 20.28 -10.88 -14.47
N GLN A 304 19.23 -10.61 -15.24
CA GLN A 304 19.29 -10.18 -16.63
C GLN A 304 18.25 -9.12 -16.97
N CYS A 305 18.59 -8.21 -17.87
CA CYS A 305 17.70 -7.22 -18.44
C CYS A 305 17.79 -7.25 -19.96
N THR A 306 16.64 -7.26 -20.62
CA THR A 306 16.53 -7.05 -22.06
C THR A 306 16.17 -5.59 -22.30
N VAL A 307 17.02 -4.89 -23.05
CA VAL A 307 16.88 -3.48 -23.40
C VAL A 307 16.62 -3.39 -24.90
N THR A 308 15.54 -2.72 -25.27
CA THR A 308 15.17 -2.45 -26.67
C THR A 308 15.37 -0.97 -26.94
N PHE A 309 16.40 -0.62 -27.71
CA PHE A 309 16.67 0.76 -28.11
C PHE A 309 15.98 1.07 -29.44
N ASP A 310 15.36 2.24 -29.54
CA ASP A 310 14.84 2.76 -30.81
C ASP A 310 15.99 3.30 -31.68
N ARG A 311 16.03 2.94 -32.96
CA ARG A 311 17.01 3.45 -33.91
C ARG A 311 16.65 4.86 -34.38
N GLY A 312 17.67 5.70 -34.58
CA GLY A 312 17.51 7.05 -35.11
C GLY A 312 17.22 8.13 -34.07
N VAL A 313 17.24 7.78 -32.78
CA VAL A 313 17.20 8.73 -31.65
C VAL A 313 18.43 8.53 -30.77
N GLU A 314 18.83 9.55 -30.00
CA GLU A 314 19.79 9.34 -28.92
C GLU A 314 19.11 8.53 -27.81
N ALA A 315 19.36 7.23 -27.80
CA ALA A 315 18.73 6.30 -26.86
C ALA A 315 19.70 5.91 -25.73
N GLN A 316 19.22 6.03 -24.49
CA GLN A 316 19.99 5.67 -23.29
C GLN A 316 19.10 4.98 -22.26
N ALA A 317 19.67 3.99 -21.56
CA ALA A 317 19.01 3.26 -20.50
C ALA A 317 19.97 3.03 -19.33
N SER A 318 19.52 3.29 -18.10
CA SER A 318 20.26 2.92 -16.89
C SER A 318 19.71 1.61 -16.34
N VAL A 319 20.54 0.58 -16.30
CA VAL A 319 20.14 -0.80 -16.03
C VAL A 319 21.06 -1.42 -14.98
N LEU A 320 20.49 -1.86 -13.85
CA LEU A 320 21.23 -2.45 -12.73
C LEU A 320 22.38 -1.55 -12.20
N GLY A 321 22.23 -0.23 -12.33
CA GLY A 321 23.24 0.76 -11.92
C GLY A 321 24.34 1.01 -12.95
N VAL A 322 24.22 0.47 -14.16
CA VAL A 322 25.13 0.69 -15.28
C VAL A 322 24.39 1.42 -16.41
N ASP A 323 24.97 2.51 -16.90
CA ASP A 323 24.42 3.24 -18.03
C ASP A 323 24.83 2.57 -19.35
N ALA A 324 23.84 2.34 -20.20
CA ALA A 324 24.00 1.81 -21.55
C ALA A 324 23.44 2.81 -22.57
N LYS A 325 24.29 3.30 -23.47
CA LYS A 325 23.93 4.25 -24.53
C LYS A 325 24.15 3.62 -25.90
N LEU A 326 23.16 3.77 -26.78
CA LEU A 326 23.31 3.38 -28.20
C LEU A 326 24.08 4.48 -28.94
N VAL A 327 25.29 4.17 -29.43
CA VAL A 327 26.13 5.12 -30.17
C VAL A 327 25.86 5.03 -31.67
N SER A 328 25.84 3.81 -32.21
CA SER A 328 25.55 3.57 -33.63
C SER A 328 25.02 2.15 -33.87
N ALA A 329 24.18 1.99 -34.88
CA ALA A 329 23.73 0.68 -35.36
C ALA A 329 23.80 0.66 -36.88
N GLU A 330 24.71 -0.14 -37.44
CA GLU A 330 24.99 -0.26 -38.87
C GLU A 330 24.91 -1.74 -39.29
N GLY A 331 23.91 -2.10 -40.09
CA GLY A 331 23.69 -3.49 -40.49
C GLY A 331 23.44 -4.39 -39.28
N ASP A 332 24.29 -5.40 -39.11
CA ASP A 332 24.30 -6.38 -38.01
C ASP A 332 25.28 -6.01 -36.87
N ARG A 333 25.95 -4.86 -36.98
CA ARG A 333 26.93 -4.37 -36.02
C ARG A 333 26.39 -3.19 -35.24
N VAL A 334 26.53 -3.26 -33.92
CA VAL A 334 26.05 -2.23 -32.99
C VAL A 334 27.20 -1.77 -32.11
N THR A 335 27.36 -0.46 -31.98
CA THR A 335 28.26 0.15 -31.02
C THR A 335 27.45 0.69 -29.85
N LEU A 336 27.69 0.14 -28.66
CA LEU A 336 27.10 0.54 -27.41
C LEU A 336 28.18 1.16 -26.53
N GLU A 337 27.83 2.15 -25.71
CA GLU A 337 28.66 2.60 -24.60
C GLU A 337 28.05 2.08 -23.31
N VAL A 338 28.76 1.22 -22.59
CA VAL A 338 28.30 0.60 -21.34
C VAL A 338 29.29 0.94 -20.24
N ALA A 339 28.82 1.54 -19.15
CA ALA A 339 29.66 2.05 -18.06
C ALA A 339 30.77 3.04 -18.52
N GLY A 340 30.54 3.76 -19.61
CA GLY A 340 31.53 4.67 -20.21
C GLY A 340 32.56 4.00 -21.13
N GLU A 341 32.44 2.68 -21.37
CA GLU A 341 33.30 1.94 -22.31
C GLU A 341 32.54 1.61 -23.60
N GLN A 342 33.17 1.86 -24.76
CA GLN A 342 32.56 1.54 -26.06
C GLN A 342 32.80 0.07 -26.45
N LEU A 343 31.71 -0.62 -26.72
CA LEU A 343 31.62 -2.01 -27.11
C LEU A 343 31.02 -2.13 -28.50
N SER A 344 31.67 -2.91 -29.36
CA SER A 344 31.15 -3.22 -30.69
C SER A 344 30.71 -4.68 -30.72
N LEU A 345 29.41 -4.90 -30.81
CA LEU A 345 28.77 -6.22 -30.80
C LEU A 345 28.23 -6.55 -32.19
N THR A 346 28.26 -7.83 -32.54
CA THR A 346 27.70 -8.36 -33.79
C THR A 346 26.66 -9.42 -33.44
N VAL A 347 25.54 -9.46 -34.17
CA VAL A 347 24.46 -10.42 -33.90
C VAL A 347 24.99 -11.86 -34.00
N GLY A 348 24.69 -12.69 -33.00
CA GLY A 348 25.15 -14.08 -32.94
C GLY A 348 26.56 -14.29 -32.38
N GLN A 349 27.27 -13.22 -32.04
CA GLN A 349 28.52 -13.32 -31.28
C GLN A 349 28.21 -13.61 -29.80
N GLY A 350 29.08 -14.40 -29.14
CA GLY A 350 28.99 -14.61 -27.70
C GLY A 350 29.06 -13.30 -26.92
N GLY A 351 28.39 -13.25 -25.77
CA GLY A 351 28.34 -12.06 -24.94
C GLY A 351 29.73 -11.57 -24.51
N THR A 352 29.89 -10.25 -24.43
CA THR A 352 31.13 -9.60 -24.04
C THR A 352 31.00 -9.06 -22.62
N GLU A 353 31.99 -9.34 -21.78
CA GLU A 353 31.99 -8.90 -20.40
C GLU A 353 32.58 -7.49 -20.27
N VAL A 354 31.83 -6.57 -19.64
CA VAL A 354 32.28 -5.22 -19.28
C VAL A 354 31.72 -4.85 -17.92
N ALA A 355 32.57 -4.31 -17.03
CA ALA A 355 32.22 -3.92 -15.67
C ALA A 355 31.50 -5.01 -14.85
N GLY A 356 31.87 -6.30 -15.06
CA GLY A 356 31.24 -7.44 -14.38
C GLY A 356 29.84 -7.79 -14.90
N MET A 357 29.49 -7.31 -16.08
CA MET A 357 28.22 -7.56 -16.77
C MET A 357 28.49 -8.21 -18.12
N ASN A 358 27.74 -9.25 -18.45
CA ASN A 358 27.76 -9.91 -19.75
C ASN A 358 26.73 -9.26 -20.69
N VAL A 359 27.21 -8.60 -21.74
CA VAL A 359 26.39 -7.88 -22.73
C VAL A 359 26.34 -8.67 -24.03
N THR A 360 25.15 -9.06 -24.46
CA THR A 360 24.91 -9.84 -25.67
C THR A 360 23.93 -9.11 -26.60
N LEU A 361 24.25 -9.05 -27.89
CA LEU A 361 23.34 -8.52 -28.90
C LEU A 361 22.39 -9.63 -29.38
N GLU A 362 21.10 -9.47 -29.14
CA GLU A 362 20.09 -10.49 -29.42
C GLU A 362 19.52 -10.34 -30.84
N SER A 363 19.13 -9.13 -31.22
CA SER A 363 18.66 -8.84 -32.58
C SER A 363 18.82 -7.38 -32.97
N VAL A 364 18.93 -7.14 -34.27
CA VAL A 364 18.92 -5.80 -34.88
C VAL A 364 17.87 -5.81 -35.98
N THR A 365 16.97 -4.84 -35.94
CA THR A 365 15.92 -4.62 -36.93
C THR A 365 16.05 -3.21 -37.52
N ASP A 366 15.24 -2.88 -38.52
CA ASP A 366 15.25 -1.54 -39.13
C ASP A 366 14.87 -0.44 -38.13
N SER A 367 14.02 -0.76 -37.16
CA SER A 367 13.55 0.20 -36.17
C SER A 367 14.20 0.05 -34.79
N ASN A 368 14.59 -1.16 -34.38
CA ASN A 368 14.96 -1.44 -32.98
C ASN A 368 16.25 -2.26 -32.87
N VAL A 369 16.97 -2.07 -31.76
CA VAL A 369 18.13 -2.88 -31.36
C VAL A 369 17.84 -3.53 -30.00
N VAL A 370 17.89 -4.85 -29.93
CA VAL A 370 17.62 -5.62 -28.70
C VAL A 370 18.92 -6.15 -28.12
N VAL A 371 19.23 -5.71 -26.91
CA VAL A 371 20.44 -6.06 -26.17
C VAL A 371 20.05 -6.74 -24.87
N LYS A 372 20.74 -7.82 -24.54
CA LYS A 372 20.61 -8.52 -23.26
C LYS A 372 21.82 -8.22 -22.39
N ILE A 373 21.59 -7.71 -21.19
CA ILE A 373 22.62 -7.40 -20.20
C ILE A 373 22.37 -8.30 -18.99
N ALA A 374 23.33 -9.14 -18.62
CA ALA A 374 23.24 -10.00 -17.45
C ALA A 374 24.44 -9.78 -16.52
N ARG A 375 24.35 -10.13 -15.23
CA ARG A 375 25.55 -10.22 -14.38
C ARG A 375 26.43 -11.35 -14.90
N ALA A 376 27.75 -11.12 -14.94
CA ALA A 376 28.73 -12.11 -15.40
C ALA A 376 28.84 -13.32 -14.45
#